data_AF-A0A603DWF6-F1
#
_entry.id   AF-A0A603DWF6-F1
#
_cell.length_a   1.000
_cell.length_b   1.000
_cell.length_c   1.000
_cell.angle_alpha   90.00
_cell.angle_beta   90.00
_cell.angle_gamma   90.00
#
_symmetry.space_group_name_H-M   'P 1'
#
loop_
_entity.id
_entity.type
_entity.pdbx_description
1 polymer ?
#
loop_
_entity_poly.entity_id
_entity_poly.type
_entity_poly.pdbx_seq_one_letter_code
_entity_poly.pdbx_strand_id
1 'polypeptide(L)' 'MFMTSKKMAAAVLAITVAMSLSACSNWSKRDRNTAIGAGAGALGGAVLTDGSTLGTLGGAAVGGVIGHQVGK' A
#
# COMPACT_ATOMS: atom_id res chain seq x y z
N MET A 1 -15.39 -10.64 -17.89
CA MET A 1 -14.89 -9.31 -18.31
C MET A 1 -14.79 -8.27 -17.17
N PHE A 2 -15.37 -8.46 -15.97
CA PHE A 2 -15.37 -7.43 -14.89
C PHE A 2 -14.07 -7.33 -14.04
N MET A 3 -13.08 -8.20 -14.23
CA MET A 3 -11.85 -8.20 -13.40
C MET A 3 -10.86 -7.11 -13.81
N THR A 4 -10.81 -6.75 -15.10
CA THR A 4 -9.90 -5.74 -15.64
C THR A 4 -10.24 -4.34 -15.15
N SER A 5 -11.53 -3.97 -15.10
CA SER A 5 -11.97 -2.64 -14.67
C SER A 5 -11.62 -2.33 -13.21
N LYS A 6 -11.68 -3.33 -12.31
CA LYS A 6 -11.31 -3.16 -10.89
C LYS A 6 -9.80 -2.96 -10.69
N LYS A 7 -8.96 -3.71 -11.43
CA LYS A 7 -7.50 -3.52 -11.40
C LYS A 7 -7.11 -2.17 -12.01
N MET A 8 -7.77 -1.76 -13.09
CA MET A 8 -7.57 -0.45 -13.71
C MET A 8 -8.02 0.68 -12.77
N ALA A 9 -9.17 0.54 -12.10
CA ALA A 9 -9.64 1.52 -11.11
C ALA A 9 -8.69 1.62 -9.91
N ALA A 10 -8.18 0.49 -9.40
CA ALA A 10 -7.19 0.47 -8.33
C ALA A 10 -5.86 1.12 -8.75
N ALA A 11 -5.41 0.88 -9.99
CA ALA A 11 -4.21 1.51 -10.53
C ALA A 11 -4.40 3.03 -10.69
N VAL A 12 -5.53 3.47 -11.25
CA VAL A 12 -5.87 4.90 -11.38
C VAL A 12 -5.96 5.55 -9.99
N LEU A 13 -6.63 4.93 -9.02
CA LEU A 13 -6.67 5.42 -7.64
C LEU A 13 -5.26 5.53 -7.03
N ALA A 14 -4.43 4.50 -7.19
CA ALA A 14 -3.06 4.52 -6.68
C ALA A 14 -2.22 5.63 -7.32
N ILE A 15 -2.39 5.88 -8.63
CA ILE A 15 -1.71 6.96 -9.35
C ILE A 15 -2.23 8.33 -8.88
N THR A 16 -3.54 8.51 -8.75
CA THR A 16 -4.15 9.78 -8.29
C THR A 16 -3.74 10.09 -6.85
N VAL A 17 -3.70 9.07 -5.99
CA VAL A 17 -3.20 9.17 -4.62
C VAL A 17 -1.72 9.53 -4.67
N ALA A 18 -0.87 8.82 -5.43
CA ALA A 18 0.55 9.14 -5.55
C ALA A 18 0.80 10.57 -6.08
N MET A 19 0.05 11.03 -7.09
CA MET A 19 0.15 12.39 -7.63
C MET A 19 -0.34 13.44 -6.63
N SER A 20 -1.42 13.17 -5.90
CA SER A 20 -1.95 14.07 -4.85
C SER A 20 -1.00 14.15 -3.65
N LEU A 21 -0.39 13.03 -3.26
CA LEU A 21 0.64 12.95 -2.22
C LEU A 21 1.94 13.64 -2.65
N SER A 22 2.29 13.60 -3.94
CA SER A 22 3.41 14.37 -4.49
C SER A 22 3.11 15.87 -4.59
N ALA A 23 1.84 16.25 -4.82
CA ALA A 23 1.38 17.64 -4.82
C ALA A 23 1.25 18.22 -3.39
N CYS A 24 1.10 17.37 -2.38
CA CYS A 24 1.12 17.75 -0.97
C CYS A 24 2.57 17.64 -0.45
N SER A 25 3.36 18.69 -0.62
CA SER A 25 4.81 18.76 -0.41
C SER A 25 5.33 18.53 1.03
N ASN A 26 4.50 18.03 1.95
CA ASN A 26 4.86 17.87 3.37
C ASN A 26 4.37 16.54 3.97
N TRP A 27 4.63 15.43 3.30
CA TRP A 27 4.44 14.10 3.90
C TRP A 27 5.55 13.83 4.92
N SER A 28 5.18 13.48 6.15
CA SER A 28 6.17 13.14 7.18
C SER A 28 6.96 11.91 6.74
N LYS A 29 8.26 11.90 7.02
CA LYS A 29 9.16 10.76 6.74
C LYS A 29 8.56 9.43 7.23
N ARG A 30 7.84 9.51 8.35
CA ARG A 30 7.12 8.42 8.98
C ARG A 30 5.91 7.92 8.19
N ASP A 31 5.08 8.80 7.63
CA ASP A 31 3.93 8.42 6.81
C ASP A 31 4.38 7.75 5.52
N ARG A 32 5.48 8.27 4.94
CA ARG A 32 6.12 7.66 3.76
C ARG A 32 6.63 6.24 4.06
N ASN A 33 7.38 6.05 5.14
CA ASN A 33 7.87 4.73 5.51
C ASN A 33 6.73 3.76 5.86
N THR A 34 5.66 4.25 6.52
CA THR A 34 4.46 3.47 6.83
C THR A 34 3.75 3.00 5.56
N ALA A 35 3.52 3.90 4.60
CA ALA A 35 2.81 3.58 3.37
C ALA A 35 3.61 2.62 2.48
N ILE A 36 4.94 2.79 2.41
CA ILE A 36 5.81 1.86 1.70
C ILE A 36 5.78 0.48 2.38
N GLY A 37 5.90 0.43 3.71
CA GLY A 37 5.84 -0.82 4.47
C GLY A 37 4.49 -1.53 4.34
N ALA A 38 3.39 -0.80 4.42
CA ALA A 38 2.05 -1.34 4.24
C ALA A 38 1.82 -1.81 2.79
N GLY A 39 2.29 -1.06 1.79
CA GLY A 39 2.19 -1.45 0.38
C GLY A 39 3.02 -2.69 0.06
N ALA A 40 4.29 -2.72 0.45
CA ALA A 40 5.17 -3.86 0.25
C ALA A 40 4.67 -5.10 1.01
N GLY A 41 4.21 -4.93 2.24
CA GLY A 41 3.63 -6.00 3.05
C GLY A 41 2.32 -6.53 2.47
N ALA A 42 1.45 -5.67 1.93
CA ALA A 42 0.22 -6.08 1.25
C ALA A 42 0.53 -6.94 0.02
N LEU A 43 1.49 -6.50 -0.81
CA LEU A 43 1.93 -7.24 -1.99
C LEU A 43 2.56 -8.57 -1.61
N GLY A 44 3.45 -8.60 -0.62
CA GLY A 44 4.07 -9.83 -0.12
C GLY A 44 3.04 -10.82 0.43
N GLY A 45 2.10 -10.34 1.25
CA GLY A 45 1.04 -11.17 1.83
C GLY A 45 0.04 -11.69 0.80
N ALA A 46 -0.25 -10.90 -0.24
CA ALA A 46 -1.03 -11.34 -1.39
C ALA A 46 -0.30 -12.44 -2.18
N VAL A 47 0.99 -12.27 -2.48
CA VAL A 47 1.78 -13.27 -3.23
C VAL A 47 1.90 -14.59 -2.46
N LEU A 48 2.15 -14.53 -1.15
CA LEU A 48 2.30 -15.73 -0.32
C LEU A 48 0.99 -16.50 -0.09
N THR A 49 -0.16 -15.86 -0.33
CA THR A 49 -1.49 -16.44 -0.05
C THR A 49 -2.38 -16.47 -1.29
N ASP A 50 -1.79 -16.48 -2.50
CA ASP A 50 -2.49 -16.50 -3.80
C ASP A 50 -3.60 -15.42 -3.94
N GLY A 51 -3.39 -14.26 -3.34
CA GLY A 51 -4.30 -13.11 -3.38
C GLY A 51 -5.36 -13.09 -2.28
N SER A 52 -5.20 -13.89 -1.22
CA SER A 52 -6.14 -13.86 -0.09
C SER A 52 -6.14 -12.51 0.63
N THR A 53 -7.35 -12.04 0.97
CA THR A 53 -7.58 -10.78 1.68
C THR A 53 -6.94 -10.78 3.06
N LEU A 54 -6.98 -11.91 3.77
CA LEU A 54 -6.34 -12.08 5.08
C LEU A 54 -4.81 -11.95 5.01
N GLY A 55 -4.17 -12.58 4.00
CA GLY A 55 -2.73 -12.46 3.78
C GLY A 55 -2.32 -11.04 3.42
N THR A 56 -3.11 -10.40 2.54
CA THR A 56 -2.89 -9.00 2.14
C THR A 56 -3.05 -8.02 3.30
N LEU A 57 -4.13 -8.14 4.09
CA LEU A 57 -4.38 -7.27 5.24
C LEU A 57 -3.36 -7.51 6.36
N GLY A 58 -3.02 -8.78 6.63
CA GLY A 58 -2.01 -9.13 7.63
C GLY A 58 -0.63 -8.58 7.27
N GLY A 59 -0.22 -8.76 6.01
CA GLY A 59 1.04 -8.21 5.50
C GLY A 59 1.06 -6.69 5.51
N ALA A 60 -0.04 -6.04 5.12
CA ALA A 60 -0.18 -4.59 5.16
C ALA A 60 -0.11 -4.02 6.59
N ALA A 61 -0.78 -4.68 7.54
CA ALA A 61 -0.80 -4.25 8.94
C ALA A 61 0.59 -4.38 9.58
N VAL A 62 1.25 -5.54 9.41
CA VAL A 62 2.60 -5.77 9.94
C VAL A 62 3.61 -4.83 9.28
N GLY A 63 3.60 -4.74 7.95
CA GLY A 63 4.48 -3.84 7.20
C GLY A 63 4.25 -2.36 7.53
N GLY A 64 3.00 -1.96 7.77
CA GLY A 64 2.64 -0.61 8.20
C GLY A 64 3.13 -0.28 9.61
N VAL A 65 2.95 -1.17 10.59
CA VAL A 65 3.46 -0.99 11.97
C VAL A 65 4.98 -0.86 11.97
N ILE A 66 5.66 -1.72 11.21
CA ILE A 66 7.12 -1.67 11.08
C ILE A 66 7.52 -0.35 10.42
N GLY A 67 6.96 -0.03 9.25
CA GLY A 67 7.24 1.21 8.52
C GLY A 67 6.99 2.48 9.33
N HIS A 68 5.95 2.47 10.18
CA HIS A 68 5.72 3.50 11.17
C HIS A 68 6.91 3.56 12.13
N GLN A 69 7.23 2.46 12.81
CA GLN A 69 8.31 2.39 13.80
C GLN A 69 9.71 2.76 13.26
N VAL A 70 10.08 2.35 12.04
CA VAL A 70 11.39 2.69 11.45
C VAL A 70 11.47 4.14 10.94
N GLY A 71 10.33 4.81 10.75
CA GLY A 71 10.29 6.22 10.29
C GLY A 71 10.38 7.27 11.40
N LYS A 72 10.76 6.87 12.62
CA LYS A 72 11.03 7.75 13.78
C LYS A 72 12.39 8.43 13.61
#